data_AF-A0A2E0T0L2-F1
#
_entry.id   AF-A0A2E0T0L2-F1
#
_cell.length_a   1.000
_cell.length_b   1.000
_cell.length_c   1.000
_cell.angle_alpha   90.00
_cell.angle_beta   90.00
_cell.angle_gamma   90.00
#
_symmetry.space_group_name_H-M   'P 1'
#
loop_
_entity.id
_entity.type
_entity.pdbx_description
1 polymer ?
#
loop_
_entity_poly.entity_id
_entity_poly.type
_entity_poly.pdbx_seq_one_letter_code
_entity_poly.pdbx_strand_id
1 'polypeptide(L)'
;DTQLDLRRLAGVNSALRIYENTEWIPVRAAAVSTFDEGRTSLFDLQVAPITGTIGMLVGEGNRYVGIIPDGVELFVAQTADGGWRLEVAGVESAQRRSLDWATTFVPNAGGGEAVLAYTTPRWKQLVVIVQLLALVGTMSLAVRRLIGGRR
;
A
#
# COMPACT_ATOMS: atom_id res chain seq x y z
N ASP A 1 19.08 -20.71 0.08
CA ASP A 1 18.26 -19.96 -0.89
C ASP A 1 16.81 -20.37 -0.77
N THR A 2 16.10 -19.77 0.19
CA THR A 2 14.64 -19.87 0.29
C THR A 2 14.10 -18.47 0.05
N GLN A 3 13.43 -18.29 -1.09
CA GLN A 3 12.74 -17.06 -1.47
C GLN A 3 11.27 -17.42 -1.69
N LEU A 4 10.37 -16.60 -1.13
CA LEU A 4 8.95 -16.92 -0.92
C LEU A 4 8.20 -17.19 -2.24
N ASP A 5 8.54 -16.43 -3.26
CA ASP A 5 7.82 -16.31 -4.53
C ASP A 5 8.71 -16.61 -5.75
N LEU A 6 9.98 -16.95 -5.54
CA LEU A 6 10.93 -17.17 -6.63
C LEU A 6 11.44 -18.60 -6.67
N ARG A 7 11.28 -19.24 -7.84
CA ARG A 7 11.93 -20.51 -8.15
C ARG A 7 13.17 -20.27 -8.99
N ARG A 8 14.31 -20.81 -8.56
CA ARG A 8 15.55 -20.77 -9.35
C ARG A 8 15.44 -21.71 -10.55
N LEU A 9 15.70 -21.17 -11.74
CA LEU A 9 15.81 -21.97 -12.96
C LEU A 9 17.25 -22.44 -13.14
N ALA A 10 17.53 -23.66 -12.69
CA ALA A 10 18.83 -24.29 -12.85
C ALA A 10 19.08 -24.68 -14.31
N GLY A 11 20.33 -24.51 -14.78
CA GLY A 11 20.76 -25.00 -16.10
C GLY A 11 20.36 -24.14 -17.30
N VAL A 12 19.61 -23.04 -17.12
CA VAL A 12 19.23 -22.14 -18.23
C VAL A 12 20.41 -21.28 -18.68
N ASN A 13 21.28 -20.87 -17.77
CA ASN A 13 22.47 -20.09 -18.07
C ASN A 13 23.53 -20.34 -17.00
N SER A 14 24.79 -20.57 -17.42
CA SER A 14 25.91 -20.81 -16.49
C SER A 14 26.54 -19.53 -15.95
N ALA A 15 26.32 -18.39 -16.59
CA ALA A 15 26.83 -17.08 -16.20
C ALA A 15 25.83 -16.27 -15.36
N LEU A 16 24.54 -16.62 -15.38
CA LEU A 16 23.48 -15.88 -14.68
C LEU A 16 22.66 -16.79 -13.78
N ARG A 17 22.29 -16.28 -12.60
CA ARG A 17 21.26 -16.91 -11.76
C ARG A 17 19.91 -16.34 -12.18
N ILE A 18 19.12 -17.18 -12.86
CA ILE A 18 17.78 -16.81 -13.31
C ILE A 18 16.75 -17.36 -12.32
N TYR A 19 15.79 -16.50 -11.99
CA TYR A 19 14.66 -16.83 -11.14
C TYR A 19 13.38 -16.52 -11.90
N GLU A 20 12.38 -17.37 -11.75
CA GLU A 20 11.02 -17.09 -12.18
C GLU A 20 10.16 -16.78 -10.96
N ASN A 21 9.26 -15.82 -11.12
CA ASN A 21 8.24 -15.57 -10.10
C ASN A 21 7.14 -16.63 -10.26
N THR A 22 6.96 -17.44 -9.23
CA THR A 22 5.95 -18.51 -9.18
C THR A 22 4.66 -18.08 -8.50
N GLU A 23 4.65 -16.95 -7.79
CA GLU A 23 3.47 -16.45 -7.07
C GLU A 23 3.24 -14.96 -7.32
N TRP A 24 2.10 -14.63 -7.92
CA TRP A 24 1.67 -13.26 -8.11
C TRP A 24 0.39 -12.98 -7.34
N ILE A 25 0.46 -12.07 -6.37
CA ILE A 25 -0.72 -11.53 -5.68
C ILE A 25 -0.88 -10.07 -6.12
N PRO A 26 -2.04 -9.68 -6.69
CA PRO A 26 -2.33 -8.29 -6.95
C PRO A 26 -2.24 -7.46 -5.67
N VAL A 27 -1.67 -6.26 -5.76
CA VAL A 27 -1.53 -5.37 -4.58
C VAL A 27 -2.88 -5.00 -3.96
N ARG A 28 -3.95 -4.97 -4.77
CA ARG A 28 -5.34 -4.71 -4.35
C ARG A 28 -6.20 -5.86 -4.86
N ALA A 29 -6.40 -6.84 -4.01
CA ALA A 29 -6.99 -8.11 -4.38
C ALA A 29 -8.30 -8.38 -3.64
N ALA A 30 -9.19 -9.07 -4.34
CA ALA A 30 -10.30 -9.80 -3.75
C ALA A 30 -9.77 -10.81 -2.74
N ALA A 31 -10.38 -10.85 -1.56
CA ALA A 31 -10.13 -11.87 -0.56
C ALA A 31 -11.44 -12.40 0.00
N VAL A 32 -11.48 -13.72 0.23
CA VAL A 32 -12.54 -14.33 1.05
C VAL A 32 -12.34 -13.93 2.50
N SER A 33 -13.41 -13.79 3.29
CA SER A 33 -13.35 -13.22 4.65
C SER A 33 -12.47 -13.98 5.66
N THR A 34 -12.06 -15.21 5.34
CA THR A 34 -11.21 -16.06 6.18
C THR A 34 -9.80 -16.25 5.63
N PHE A 35 -9.38 -15.47 4.64
CA PHE A 35 -8.10 -15.66 3.95
C PHE A 35 -6.88 -15.57 4.89
N ASP A 36 -6.98 -14.81 5.97
CA ASP A 36 -5.93 -14.62 6.98
C ASP A 36 -6.19 -15.36 8.30
N GLU A 37 -7.19 -16.24 8.35
CA GLU A 37 -7.48 -17.05 9.53
C GLU A 37 -6.29 -17.99 9.83
N GLY A 38 -5.84 -18.00 11.09
CA GLY A 38 -4.67 -18.76 11.53
C GLY A 38 -3.33 -18.23 11.02
N ARG A 39 -3.31 -17.08 10.34
CA ARG A 39 -2.09 -16.45 9.80
C ARG A 39 -1.88 -15.11 10.49
N THR A 40 -0.76 -14.99 11.17
CA THR A 40 -0.41 -13.79 11.93
C THR A 40 0.79 -13.06 11.36
N SER A 41 1.58 -13.71 10.50
CA SER A 41 2.81 -13.12 9.96
C SER A 41 2.97 -13.35 8.46
N LEU A 42 3.86 -12.56 7.83
CA LEU A 42 4.29 -12.79 6.45
C LEU A 42 4.90 -14.18 6.24
N PHE A 43 5.55 -14.74 7.26
CA PHE A 43 6.18 -16.06 7.16
C PHE A 43 5.16 -17.19 7.07
N ASP A 44 3.95 -17.00 7.59
CA ASP A 44 2.87 -18.00 7.50
C ASP A 44 2.43 -18.23 6.04
N LEU A 45 2.66 -17.24 5.18
CA LEU A 45 2.39 -17.35 3.74
C LEU A 45 3.35 -18.31 3.02
N GLN A 46 4.51 -18.65 3.60
CA GLN A 46 5.39 -19.70 3.05
C GLN A 46 4.76 -21.08 3.10
N VAL A 47 3.94 -21.33 4.12
CA VAL A 47 3.33 -22.63 4.36
C VAL A 47 1.94 -22.69 3.73
N ALA A 48 1.19 -21.59 3.81
CA ALA A 48 -0.17 -21.50 3.31
C ALA A 48 -0.39 -20.18 2.54
N PRO A 49 0.01 -20.13 1.25
CA PRO A 49 -0.16 -18.97 0.39
C PRO A 49 -1.61 -18.49 0.31
N ILE A 50 -1.80 -17.21 0.03
CA ILE A 50 -3.13 -16.66 -0.28
C ILE A 50 -3.48 -17.06 -1.71
N THR A 51 -4.52 -17.88 -1.88
CA THR A 51 -4.97 -18.36 -3.19
C THR A 51 -6.29 -17.71 -3.60
N GLY A 52 -6.57 -17.68 -4.91
CA GLY A 52 -7.86 -17.19 -5.42
C GLY A 52 -8.02 -15.67 -5.41
N THR A 53 -6.91 -14.94 -5.34
CA THR A 53 -6.90 -13.48 -5.37
C THR A 53 -7.09 -12.95 -6.78
N ILE A 54 -8.02 -12.00 -6.96
CA ILE A 54 -8.25 -11.31 -8.24
C ILE A 54 -8.02 -9.81 -8.04
N GLY A 55 -7.30 -9.16 -8.94
CA GLY A 55 -7.10 -7.71 -8.88
C GLY A 55 -8.41 -6.98 -9.11
N MET A 56 -8.82 -6.09 -8.18
CA MET A 56 -10.16 -5.46 -8.23
C MET A 56 -10.14 -3.98 -8.56
N LEU A 57 -9.07 -3.27 -8.19
CA LEU A 57 -9.01 -1.82 -8.29
C LEU A 57 -7.88 -1.38 -9.21
N VAL A 58 -8.19 -0.42 -10.08
CA VAL A 58 -7.25 0.19 -11.05
C VAL A 58 -7.17 1.68 -10.76
N GLY A 59 -5.98 2.25 -10.95
CA GLY A 59 -5.72 3.66 -10.68
C GLY A 59 -4.24 3.89 -10.42
N GLU A 60 -3.92 5.10 -9.96
CA GLU A 60 -2.54 5.54 -9.74
C GLU A 60 -2.45 6.52 -8.57
N GLY A 61 -1.24 6.62 -8.00
CA GLY A 61 -0.95 7.52 -6.90
C GLY A 61 -1.80 7.23 -5.66
N ASN A 62 -2.74 8.12 -5.36
CA ASN A 62 -3.54 8.12 -4.13
C ASN A 62 -5.01 7.74 -4.35
N ARG A 63 -5.40 7.27 -5.54
CA ARG A 63 -6.79 6.94 -5.85
C ARG A 63 -6.90 5.74 -6.79
N TYR A 64 -7.74 4.79 -6.41
CA TYR A 64 -8.05 3.59 -7.17
C TYR A 64 -9.57 3.38 -7.21
N VAL A 65 -10.06 2.87 -8.32
CA VAL A 65 -11.49 2.64 -8.57
C VAL A 65 -11.72 1.25 -9.15
N GLY A 66 -12.91 0.70 -8.94
CA GLY A 66 -13.29 -0.59 -9.48
C GLY A 66 -14.64 -1.06 -8.95
N ILE A 67 -14.92 -2.36 -9.08
CA ILE A 67 -16.12 -2.99 -8.55
C ILE A 67 -15.69 -4.05 -7.52
N ILE A 68 -16.30 -4.01 -6.34
CA ILE A 68 -16.16 -5.07 -5.33
C ILE A 68 -17.46 -5.89 -5.32
N PRO A 69 -17.41 -7.21 -5.56
CA PRO A 69 -18.57 -8.09 -5.45
C PRO A 69 -19.07 -8.21 -4.01
N ASP A 70 -20.35 -8.53 -3.86
CA ASP A 70 -20.97 -8.81 -2.57
C ASP A 70 -20.22 -9.92 -1.81
N GLY A 71 -20.01 -9.70 -0.51
CA GLY A 71 -19.40 -10.69 0.39
C GLY A 71 -17.89 -10.87 0.24
N VAL A 72 -17.22 -10.00 -0.53
CA VAL A 72 -15.77 -10.02 -0.74
C VAL A 72 -15.08 -8.93 0.09
N GLU A 73 -13.97 -9.28 0.74
CA GLU A 73 -13.08 -8.32 1.38
C GLU A 73 -12.03 -7.81 0.37
N LEU A 74 -11.57 -6.58 0.58
CA LEU A 74 -10.44 -6.04 -0.18
C LEU A 74 -9.16 -6.18 0.64
N PHE A 75 -8.28 -7.08 0.20
CA PHE A 75 -6.92 -7.20 0.71
C PHE A 75 -5.99 -6.22 -0.03
N VAL A 76 -5.25 -5.42 0.74
CA VAL A 76 -4.24 -4.50 0.23
C VAL A 76 -2.87 -4.92 0.75
N ALA A 77 -2.06 -5.48 -0.15
CA ALA A 77 -0.72 -5.99 0.11
C ALA A 77 0.32 -4.84 0.25
N GLN A 78 0.08 -3.94 1.20
CA GLN A 78 0.96 -2.81 1.54
C GLN A 78 0.99 -2.62 3.06
N THR A 79 2.05 -2.00 3.58
CA THR A 79 2.14 -1.67 5.00
C THR A 79 0.89 -0.92 5.46
N ALA A 80 0.28 -1.41 6.55
CA ALA A 80 -0.94 -0.82 7.07
C ALA A 80 -0.80 0.67 7.39
N ASP A 81 -1.63 1.50 6.75
CA ASP A 81 -1.66 2.96 6.92
C ASP A 81 -3.12 3.43 7.05
N GLY A 82 -3.41 4.19 8.11
CA GLY A 82 -4.75 4.75 8.39
C GLY A 82 -5.15 5.93 7.49
N GLY A 83 -4.28 6.36 6.58
CA GLY A 83 -4.62 7.36 5.55
C GLY A 83 -5.47 6.78 4.42
N TRP A 84 -5.45 5.47 4.20
CA TRP A 84 -6.29 4.82 3.19
C TRP A 84 -7.73 4.64 3.66
N ARG A 85 -8.68 4.94 2.80
CA ARG A 85 -10.12 4.73 3.03
C ARG A 85 -10.75 4.08 1.82
N LEU A 86 -11.58 3.07 2.07
CA LEU A 86 -12.39 2.42 1.05
C LEU A 86 -13.84 2.85 1.21
N GLU A 87 -14.45 3.28 0.13
CA GLU A 87 -15.87 3.52 0.00
C GLU A 87 -16.45 2.55 -1.01
N VAL A 88 -17.55 1.86 -0.68
CA VAL A 88 -18.27 0.96 -1.58
C VAL A 88 -19.72 1.42 -1.64
N ALA A 89 -20.23 1.68 -2.85
CA ALA A 89 -21.58 2.17 -3.09
C ALA A 89 -21.96 3.40 -2.24
N GLY A 90 -21.01 4.33 -2.03
CA GLY A 90 -21.25 5.52 -1.22
C GLY A 90 -20.97 5.37 0.29
N VAL A 91 -20.61 4.18 0.76
CA VAL A 91 -20.49 3.85 2.18
C VAL A 91 -19.05 3.49 2.55
N GLU A 92 -18.51 4.17 3.57
CA GLU A 92 -17.17 3.88 4.09
C GLU A 92 -17.12 2.47 4.72
N SER A 93 -16.12 1.69 4.30
CA SER A 93 -15.90 0.31 4.74
C SER A 93 -15.03 0.26 5.99
N ALA A 94 -15.23 -0.74 6.83
CA ALA A 94 -14.39 -0.94 8.00
C ALA A 94 -12.96 -1.33 7.57
N GLN A 95 -11.95 -0.81 8.27
CA GLN A 95 -10.54 -1.12 8.03
C GLN A 95 -9.98 -1.95 9.19
N ARG A 96 -9.24 -3.01 8.87
CA ARG A 96 -8.49 -3.81 9.84
C ARG A 96 -7.08 -4.10 9.34
N ARG A 97 -6.17 -4.38 10.27
CA ARG A 97 -4.88 -4.96 9.94
C ARG A 97 -5.03 -6.47 9.72
N SER A 98 -4.39 -6.99 8.68
CA SER A 98 -4.32 -8.42 8.36
C SER A 98 -2.85 -8.85 8.25
N LEU A 99 -2.57 -10.10 8.63
CA LEU A 99 -1.21 -10.69 8.56
C LEU A 99 -0.13 -9.87 9.29
N ASP A 100 -0.51 -9.05 10.28
CA ASP A 100 0.31 -8.08 11.02
C ASP A 100 1.01 -6.96 10.22
N TRP A 101 1.01 -7.03 8.89
CA TRP A 101 1.66 -6.02 8.04
C TRP A 101 0.73 -5.36 7.04
N ALA A 102 -0.35 -6.00 6.64
CA ALA A 102 -1.23 -5.57 5.55
C ALA A 102 -2.52 -4.89 6.05
N THR A 103 -3.25 -4.29 5.12
CA THR A 103 -4.58 -3.73 5.37
C THR A 103 -5.65 -4.56 4.67
N THR A 104 -6.74 -4.83 5.38
CA THR A 104 -7.96 -5.37 4.80
C THR A 104 -9.11 -4.40 5.04
N PHE A 105 -9.93 -4.20 4.01
CA PHE A 105 -11.20 -3.49 4.13
C PHE A 105 -12.36 -4.48 4.03
N VAL A 106 -13.36 -4.28 4.88
CA VAL A 106 -14.56 -5.09 4.98
C VAL A 106 -15.75 -4.21 4.57
N PRO A 107 -16.22 -4.30 3.30
CA PRO A 107 -17.41 -3.59 2.85
C PRO A 107 -18.62 -3.92 3.72
N ASN A 108 -19.44 -2.91 4.01
CA ASN A 108 -20.72 -3.13 4.68
C ASN A 108 -21.66 -3.89 3.75
N ALA A 109 -22.38 -4.88 4.29
CA ALA A 109 -23.20 -5.87 3.57
C ALA A 109 -23.71 -5.40 2.19
N GLY A 110 -22.92 -5.72 1.15
CA GLY A 110 -23.16 -5.34 -0.23
C GLY A 110 -21.86 -5.11 -1.00
N GLY A 111 -21.92 -5.30 -2.31
CA GLY A 111 -20.89 -4.92 -3.27
C GLY A 111 -21.31 -3.69 -4.06
N GLY A 112 -20.46 -3.30 -5.01
CA GLY A 112 -20.73 -2.19 -5.92
C GLY A 112 -19.49 -1.43 -6.32
N GLU A 113 -19.72 -0.21 -6.81
CA GLU A 113 -18.65 0.72 -7.18
C GLU A 113 -17.81 1.06 -5.95
N ALA A 114 -16.51 0.89 -6.10
CA ALA A 114 -15.55 1.01 -5.02
C ALA A 114 -14.52 2.08 -5.35
N VAL A 115 -14.22 2.91 -4.35
CA VAL A 115 -13.19 3.94 -4.41
C VAL A 115 -12.26 3.77 -3.21
N LEU A 116 -11.00 3.48 -3.48
CA LEU A 116 -9.93 3.46 -2.48
C LEU A 116 -9.10 4.74 -2.65
N ALA A 117 -9.04 5.57 -1.61
CA ALA A 117 -8.32 6.84 -1.65
C ALA A 117 -7.44 7.06 -0.42
N TYR A 118 -6.25 7.66 -0.63
CA TYR A 118 -5.36 8.07 0.45
C TYR A 118 -5.60 9.54 0.82
N THR A 119 -6.02 9.76 2.05
CA THR A 119 -6.19 11.09 2.63
C THR A 119 -4.93 11.47 3.39
N THR A 120 -4.19 12.45 2.87
CA THR A 120 -3.02 12.99 3.58
C THR A 120 -3.50 13.78 4.80
N PRO A 121 -3.00 13.48 6.02
CA PRO A 121 -3.35 14.25 7.21
C PRO A 121 -2.97 15.74 7.05
N ARG A 122 -3.91 16.64 7.38
CA ARG A 122 -3.72 18.11 7.23
C ARG A 122 -2.50 18.66 7.97
N TRP A 123 -2.11 18.04 9.10
CA TRP A 123 -0.94 18.46 9.87
C TRP A 123 0.37 18.27 9.09
N LYS A 124 0.47 17.26 8.20
CA LYS A 124 1.65 17.09 7.36
C LYS A 124 1.84 18.28 6.41
N GLN A 125 0.74 18.81 5.87
CA GLN A 125 0.78 20.00 5.01
C GLN A 125 1.27 21.23 5.79
N LEU A 126 0.82 21.40 7.03
CA LEU A 126 1.29 22.49 7.91
C LEU A 126 2.79 22.38 8.19
N VAL A 127 3.29 21.19 8.50
CA VAL A 127 4.73 20.96 8.75
C VAL A 127 5.56 21.32 7.51
N VAL A 128 5.12 20.91 6.32
CA VAL A 128 5.81 21.27 5.07
C VAL A 128 5.83 22.78 4.84
N ILE A 129 4.71 23.48 5.08
CA ILE A 129 4.65 24.95 4.99
C ILE A 129 5.64 25.60 5.95
N VAL A 130 5.67 25.17 7.21
CA VAL A 130 6.60 25.68 8.23
C VAL A 130 8.05 25.44 7.80
N GLN A 131 8.36 24.24 7.28
CA GLN A 131 9.69 23.91 6.80
C GLN A 131 10.13 24.82 5.63
N LEU A 132 9.23 25.10 4.69
CA LEU A 132 9.50 26.02 3.57
C LEU A 132 9.76 27.45 4.06
N LEU A 133 8.96 27.94 5.01
CA LEU A 133 9.16 29.25 5.61
C LEU A 133 10.49 29.35 6.37
N ALA A 134 10.88 28.30 7.08
CA ALA A 134 12.17 28.23 7.77
C ALA A 134 13.33 28.28 6.76
N LEU A 135 13.25 27.51 5.66
CA LEU A 135 14.26 27.54 4.60
C LEU A 135 14.39 28.93 3.98
N VAL A 136 13.28 29.57 3.61
CA VAL A 136 13.28 30.94 3.07
C VAL A 136 13.86 31.93 4.08
N GLY A 137 13.52 31.79 5.37
CA GLY A 137 14.07 32.59 6.45
C GLY A 137 15.59 32.45 6.58
N THR A 138 16.11 31.22 6.56
CA THR A 138 17.56 30.96 6.64
C THR A 138 18.31 31.52 5.42
N MET A 139 17.78 31.35 4.21
CA MET A 139 18.35 31.94 3.00
C MET A 139 18.38 33.46 3.07
N SER A 140 17.29 34.08 3.51
CA SER A 140 17.20 35.54 3.64
C SER A 140 18.22 36.09 4.64
N LEU A 141 18.40 35.41 5.77
CA LEU A 141 19.42 35.77 6.76
C LEU A 141 20.84 35.59 6.23
N ALA A 142 21.12 34.51 5.49
CA ALA A 142 22.41 34.26 4.88
C ALA A 142 22.76 35.33 3.83
N VAL A 143 21.82 35.68 2.95
CA VAL A 143 21.98 36.74 1.95
C VAL A 143 22.21 38.10 2.62
N ARG A 144 21.45 38.44 3.66
CA ARG A 144 21.65 39.68 4.43
C ARG A 144 23.05 39.75 5.06
N ARG A 145 23.56 38.65 5.60
CA ARG A 145 24.92 38.59 6.17
C ARG A 145 26.01 38.74 5.10
N LEU A 146 25.84 38.14 3.92
CA LEU A 146 26.76 38.25 2.80
C LEU A 146 26.85 39.68 2.22
N ILE A 147 25.73 40.39 2.17
CA ILE A 147 25.68 41.78 1.69
C ILE A 147 26.15 42.75 2.78
N GLY A 148 25.77 42.51 4.04
CA GLY A 148 26.14 43.36 5.19
C GLY A 148 27.59 43.25 5.63
N GLY A 149 28.23 42.09 5.47
CA GLY A 149 29.66 41.88 5.81
C GLY A 149 30.66 42.41 4.78
N ARG A 150 30.18 43.08 3.72
CA ARG A 150 31.00 43.65 2.64
C ARG A 150 31.16 45.19 2.72
N ARG A 151 30.69 45.81 3.81
CA ARG A 151 30.93 47.22 4.17
C ARG A 151 31.84 47.28 5.39
#